data_AF-X1R9Y0-F1
#
_entry.id   AF-X1R9Y0-F1
#
_cell.length_a   1.000
_cell.length_b   1.000
_cell.length_c   1.000
_cell.angle_alpha   90.00
_cell.angle_beta   90.00
_cell.angle_gamma   90.00
#
_symmetry.space_group_name_H-M   'P 1'
#
loop_
_entity.id
_entity.type
_entity.pdbx_description
1 polymer ?
#
loop_
_entity_poly.entity_id
_entity_poly.type
_entity_poly.pdbx_seq_one_letter_code
_entity_poly.pdbx_strand_id
1 'polypeptide(L)'
;ISVDELEAALSAIPGTKVVLIDSCYSGGLIGKGVGEIQISKKEELESFNDEVINVFSQAEYKGLLTTNEYKVLTSCHNYQECMELAPTTPGDFDPFGVFTMALCDGCGYYGSYPADANLDTRVSLQEAYLYIKNWVTELDAQIPYIDITQDVQVYPYNSTFTIAEY
;
A
#
# COMPACT_ATOMS: atom_id res chain seq x y z
N ILE A 1 10.18 -3.84 14.73
CA ILE A 1 9.94 -2.38 14.80
C ILE A 1 8.44 -2.18 14.95
N SER A 2 8.01 -1.39 15.92
CA SER A 2 6.59 -1.01 16.03
C SER A 2 6.24 0.08 15.03
N VAL A 3 4.94 0.32 14.86
CA VAL A 3 4.41 1.39 14.01
C VAL A 3 4.91 2.76 14.52
N ASP A 4 4.84 2.98 15.84
CA ASP A 4 5.31 4.20 16.51
C ASP A 4 6.83 4.40 16.39
N GLU A 5 7.62 3.33 16.51
CA GLU A 5 9.08 3.40 16.35
C GLU A 5 9.46 3.81 14.92
N LEU A 6 8.75 3.25 13.93
CA LEU A 6 8.98 3.57 12.52
C LEU A 6 8.55 5.01 12.19
N GLU A 7 7.37 5.43 12.64
CA GLU A 7 6.87 6.79 12.45
C GLU A 7 7.76 7.82 13.12
N ALA A 8 8.18 7.60 14.37
CA ALA A 8 9.09 8.52 15.06
C ALA A 8 10.43 8.66 14.33
N ALA A 9 10.97 7.56 13.80
CA ALA A 9 12.21 7.58 13.04
C ALA A 9 12.06 8.34 11.70
N LEU A 10 10.95 8.14 10.98
CA LEU A 10 10.70 8.79 9.69
C LEU A 10 10.28 10.26 9.84
N SER A 11 9.54 10.61 10.89
CA SER A 11 9.10 11.98 11.19
C SER A 11 10.26 12.89 11.59
N ALA A 12 11.37 12.31 12.07
CA ALA A 12 12.62 13.05 12.27
C ALA A 12 13.28 13.50 10.96
N ILE A 13 12.87 12.95 9.80
CA ILE A 13 13.38 13.30 8.48
C ILE A 13 12.47 14.39 7.86
N PRO A 14 13.01 15.59 7.56
CA PRO A 14 12.22 16.66 6.95
C PRO A 14 11.75 16.33 5.52
N GLY A 15 10.57 16.84 5.15
CA GLY A 15 10.04 16.74 3.79
C GLY A 15 9.01 15.61 3.63
N THR A 16 8.66 15.33 2.37
CA THR A 16 7.75 14.23 2.00
C THR A 16 8.50 12.91 2.03
N LYS A 17 7.91 11.90 2.67
CA LYS A 17 8.45 10.53 2.75
C LYS A 17 7.61 9.62 1.86
N VAL A 18 8.27 8.96 0.91
CA VAL A 18 7.71 7.82 0.19
C VAL A 18 8.15 6.55 0.90
N VAL A 19 7.20 5.74 1.35
CA VAL A 19 7.43 4.51 2.12
C VAL A 19 6.79 3.35 1.39
N LEU A 20 7.59 2.39 0.96
CA LEU A 20 7.15 1.20 0.21
C LEU A 20 7.40 -0.01 1.11
N ILE A 21 6.35 -0.73 1.49
CA ILE A 21 6.41 -1.73 2.55
C ILE A 21 5.99 -3.08 2.02
N ASP A 22 6.98 -3.94 1.77
CA ASP A 22 6.76 -5.34 1.43
C ASP A 22 6.96 -6.22 2.66
N SER A 23 5.87 -6.46 3.40
CA SER A 23 5.87 -7.35 4.57
C SER A 23 4.47 -7.86 4.88
N CYS A 24 4.36 -9.00 5.58
CA CYS A 24 3.09 -9.47 6.10
C CYS A 24 2.43 -8.40 6.99
N TYR A 25 1.11 -8.31 6.91
CA TYR A 25 0.28 -7.39 7.68
C TYR A 25 0.60 -5.90 7.47
N SER A 26 1.29 -5.55 6.38
CA SER A 26 1.83 -4.21 6.13
C SER A 26 0.74 -3.13 6.07
N GLY A 27 -0.49 -3.45 5.67
CA GLY A 27 -1.63 -2.53 5.70
C GLY A 27 -1.96 -1.99 7.11
N GLY A 28 -1.52 -2.69 8.17
CA GLY A 28 -1.64 -2.21 9.55
C GLY A 28 -0.87 -0.93 9.82
N LEU A 29 0.21 -0.66 9.06
CA LEU A 29 1.05 0.55 9.22
C LEU A 29 0.37 1.83 8.74
N ILE A 30 -0.71 1.71 7.96
CA ILE A 30 -1.53 2.83 7.50
C ILE A 30 -2.97 2.77 8.03
N GLY A 31 -3.25 1.91 9.02
CA GLY A 31 -4.55 1.82 9.67
C GLY A 31 -5.72 1.42 8.76
N LYS A 32 -5.45 0.89 7.56
CA LYS A 32 -6.49 0.37 6.68
C LYS A 32 -6.97 -0.97 7.22
N GLY A 33 -8.10 -0.91 7.93
CA GLY A 33 -8.66 -1.95 8.78
C GLY A 33 -9.74 -1.43 9.73
N VAL A 34 -9.85 -0.10 9.90
CA VAL A 34 -11.05 0.57 10.42
C VAL A 34 -11.76 1.18 9.22
N GLY A 35 -12.78 0.47 8.74
CA GLY A 35 -13.35 0.64 7.40
C GLY A 35 -13.76 2.06 7.01
N GLU A 36 -13.68 2.33 5.71
CA GLU A 36 -14.44 3.36 5.03
C GLU A 36 -15.93 3.23 5.42
N ILE A 37 -16.38 4.04 6.38
CA ILE A 37 -17.81 4.15 6.65
C ILE A 37 -18.42 4.95 5.50
N GLN A 38 -19.05 4.27 4.55
CA GLN A 38 -20.07 4.90 3.70
C GLN A 38 -21.25 5.29 4.60
N ILE A 39 -21.27 6.54 5.05
CA ILE A 39 -22.35 7.09 5.88
C ILE A 39 -23.58 7.30 4.99
N SER A 40 -24.50 6.33 5.02
CA SER A 40 -25.89 6.53 4.63
C SER A 40 -26.81 6.11 5.78
N LYS A 41 -26.99 7.00 6.77
CA LYS A 41 -28.24 7.29 7.48
C LYS A 41 -27.94 8.25 8.64
N LYS A 42 -28.51 9.45 8.49
CA LYS A 42 -28.20 10.72 9.14
C LYS A 42 -28.94 10.87 10.48
N GLU A 43 -28.30 11.55 11.42
CA GLU A 43 -28.88 12.34 12.52
C GLU A 43 -29.13 11.70 13.92
N GLU A 44 -29.37 10.39 14.10
CA GLU A 44 -29.40 9.79 15.49
C GLU A 44 -28.18 8.95 15.85
N LEU A 45 -27.45 8.43 14.85
CA LEU A 45 -26.18 7.72 15.06
C LEU A 45 -24.99 8.68 15.24
N GLU A 46 -25.14 9.96 14.88
CA GLU A 46 -24.05 10.94 14.87
C GLU A 46 -23.57 11.26 16.29
N SER A 47 -24.44 11.49 17.28
CA SER A 47 -23.97 11.88 18.63
C SER A 47 -23.29 10.73 19.40
N PHE A 48 -23.79 9.50 19.31
CA PHE A 48 -23.15 8.36 19.96
C PHE A 48 -21.83 7.99 19.25
N ASN A 49 -21.83 8.05 17.92
CA ASN A 49 -20.63 7.77 17.15
C ASN A 49 -19.62 8.92 17.28
N ASP A 50 -20.03 10.17 17.46
CA ASP A 50 -19.14 11.31 17.74
C ASP A 50 -18.57 11.24 19.16
N GLU A 51 -19.28 10.70 20.14
CA GLU A 51 -18.76 10.44 21.48
C GLU A 51 -17.76 9.28 21.48
N VAL A 52 -18.09 8.17 20.82
CA VAL A 52 -17.18 7.03 20.62
C VAL A 52 -15.97 7.46 19.80
N ILE A 53 -16.16 8.16 18.69
CA ILE A 53 -15.09 8.72 17.87
C ILE A 53 -14.30 9.74 18.69
N ASN A 54 -14.87 10.65 19.48
CA ASN A 54 -14.09 11.54 20.34
C ASN A 54 -13.27 10.77 21.39
N VAL A 55 -13.86 9.75 22.02
CA VAL A 55 -13.18 8.93 23.03
C VAL A 55 -12.04 8.11 22.41
N PHE A 56 -12.21 7.59 21.20
CA PHE A 56 -11.20 6.79 20.48
C PHE A 56 -10.29 7.60 19.54
N SER A 57 -10.63 8.84 19.20
CA SER A 57 -9.77 9.78 18.44
C SER A 57 -8.85 10.59 19.34
N GLN A 58 -9.19 10.69 20.65
CA GLN A 58 -8.26 11.15 21.67
C GLN A 58 -7.17 10.12 22.00
N ALA A 59 -7.36 8.85 21.64
CA ALA A 59 -6.24 7.94 21.42
C ALA A 59 -5.61 8.37 20.09
N GLU A 60 -4.71 9.35 20.16
CA GLU A 60 -3.98 9.86 19.00
C GLU A 60 -3.52 8.68 18.14
N TYR A 61 -3.85 8.70 16.84
CA TYR A 61 -3.23 7.85 15.80
C TYR A 61 -1.73 8.17 15.62
N LYS A 62 -1.03 8.61 16.69
CA LYS A 62 0.42 8.70 16.77
C LYS A 62 0.96 7.33 16.41
N GLY A 63 1.69 7.25 15.31
CA GLY A 63 2.31 6.02 14.82
C GLY A 63 1.91 5.62 13.42
N LEU A 64 0.70 5.91 12.94
CA LEU A 64 0.34 5.53 11.57
C LEU A 64 1.07 6.41 10.54
N LEU A 65 1.48 5.83 9.42
CA LEU A 65 2.11 6.53 8.30
C LEU A 65 1.06 7.24 7.42
N THR A 66 0.15 7.98 8.05
CA THR A 66 -1.05 8.59 7.44
C THR A 66 -1.17 10.09 7.71
N THR A 67 -0.08 10.77 8.03
CA THR A 67 -0.02 12.24 8.01
C THR A 67 0.28 12.75 6.59
N ASN A 68 0.04 14.04 6.32
CA ASN A 68 0.18 14.64 4.98
C ASN A 68 1.59 14.48 4.37
N GLU A 69 2.61 14.31 5.20
CA GLU A 69 4.00 14.14 4.78
C GLU A 69 4.32 12.75 4.23
N TYR A 70 3.46 11.74 4.46
CA TYR A 70 3.66 10.38 4.00
C TYR A 70 2.96 10.08 2.67
N LYS A 71 3.60 9.21 1.89
CA LYS A 71 3.14 8.59 0.65
C LYS A 71 3.49 7.12 0.76
N VAL A 72 2.50 6.25 0.93
CA VAL A 72 2.73 4.86 1.35
C VAL A 72 2.09 3.89 0.38
N LEU A 73 2.84 2.85 0.02
CA LEU A 73 2.31 1.61 -0.56
C LEU A 73 2.63 0.45 0.36
N THR A 74 1.65 -0.41 0.61
CA THR A 74 1.84 -1.63 1.39
C THR A 74 1.49 -2.84 0.54
N SER A 75 2.22 -3.93 0.71
CA SER A 75 2.04 -5.14 -0.10
C SER A 75 0.69 -5.80 0.13
N CYS A 76 0.16 -5.78 1.36
CA CYS A 76 -1.09 -6.47 1.68
C CYS A 76 -1.93 -5.71 2.73
N HIS A 77 -3.14 -6.22 3.01
CA HIS A 77 -3.98 -5.74 4.10
C HIS A 77 -3.42 -6.15 5.48
N ASN A 78 -3.89 -5.52 6.56
CA ASN A 78 -3.44 -5.78 7.93
C ASN A 78 -3.67 -7.21 8.47
N TYR A 79 -4.46 -8.04 7.78
CA TYR A 79 -4.78 -9.42 8.16
C TYR A 79 -4.22 -10.45 7.17
N GLN A 80 -3.47 -10.01 6.16
CA GLN A 80 -2.91 -10.84 5.11
C GLN A 80 -1.41 -11.03 5.28
N GLU A 81 -0.91 -12.18 4.86
CA GLU A 81 0.52 -12.40 4.63
C GLU A 81 0.88 -11.87 3.23
N CYS A 82 2.12 -11.38 3.06
CA CYS A 82 2.63 -11.05 1.74
C CYS A 82 3.18 -12.31 1.06
N MET A 83 3.23 -12.32 -0.27
CA MET A 83 3.58 -13.51 -1.04
C MET A 83 4.96 -13.41 -1.67
N GLU A 84 5.74 -14.50 -1.54
CA GLU A 84 6.97 -14.72 -2.29
C GLU A 84 6.79 -15.93 -3.22
N LEU A 85 7.28 -15.81 -4.45
CA LEU A 85 7.32 -16.91 -5.41
C LEU A 85 8.76 -17.39 -5.57
N ALA A 86 8.94 -18.71 -5.50
CA ALA A 86 10.20 -19.38 -5.75
C ALA A 86 10.01 -20.43 -6.85
N PRO A 87 11.05 -20.71 -7.65
CA PRO A 87 10.95 -21.70 -8.71
C PRO A 87 10.81 -23.11 -8.13
N THR A 88 10.01 -23.95 -8.77
CA THR A 88 9.92 -25.38 -8.42
C THR A 88 11.19 -26.13 -8.82
N THR A 89 11.81 -25.75 -9.93
CA THR A 89 13.12 -26.24 -10.36
C THR A 89 14.17 -25.15 -10.16
N PRO A 90 15.24 -25.39 -9.36
CA PRO A 90 16.29 -24.40 -9.16
C PRO A 90 16.88 -23.91 -10.49
N GLY A 91 16.84 -22.60 -10.71
CA GLY A 91 17.38 -21.95 -11.91
C GLY A 91 16.34 -21.54 -12.97
N ASP A 92 15.06 -21.89 -12.82
CA ASP A 92 14.01 -21.44 -13.75
C ASP A 92 13.79 -19.92 -13.67
N PHE A 93 13.78 -19.36 -12.45
CA PHE A 93 13.79 -17.93 -12.17
C PHE A 93 14.30 -17.66 -10.75
N ASP A 94 14.76 -16.44 -10.47
CA ASP A 94 15.16 -16.04 -9.12
C ASP A 94 13.92 -15.77 -8.25
N PRO A 95 13.86 -16.26 -6.99
CA PRO A 95 12.74 -15.98 -6.10
C PRO A 95 12.47 -14.48 -5.94
N PHE A 96 11.21 -14.09 -5.85
CA PHE A 96 10.81 -12.68 -5.71
C PHE A 96 9.57 -12.50 -4.84
N GLY A 97 9.52 -11.37 -4.14
CA GLY A 97 8.28 -10.86 -3.53
C GLY A 97 7.34 -10.33 -4.60
N VAL A 98 6.08 -10.77 -4.57
CA VAL A 98 5.06 -10.45 -5.58
C VAL A 98 4.87 -8.93 -5.70
N PHE A 99 4.79 -8.22 -4.57
CA PHE A 99 4.64 -6.76 -4.57
C PHE A 99 5.87 -6.06 -5.13
N THR A 100 7.06 -6.43 -4.66
CA THR A 100 8.32 -5.83 -5.11
C THR A 100 8.56 -6.03 -6.60
N MET A 101 8.29 -7.23 -7.14
CA MET A 101 8.42 -7.49 -8.57
C MET A 101 7.49 -6.60 -9.41
N ALA A 102 6.22 -6.51 -9.04
CA ALA A 102 5.24 -5.66 -9.72
C ALA A 102 5.63 -4.18 -9.67
N LEU A 103 6.12 -3.70 -8.52
CA LEU A 103 6.61 -2.33 -8.36
C LEU A 103 7.79 -2.04 -9.30
N CYS A 104 8.78 -2.94 -9.33
CA CYS A 104 9.96 -2.82 -10.20
C CYS A 104 9.58 -2.82 -11.69
N ASP A 105 8.72 -3.76 -12.10
CA ASP A 105 8.21 -3.86 -13.48
C ASP A 105 7.48 -2.57 -13.89
N GLY A 106 6.55 -2.11 -13.05
CA GLY A 106 5.79 -0.88 -13.25
C GLY A 106 6.65 0.38 -13.39
N CYS A 107 7.74 0.45 -12.62
CA CYS A 107 8.56 1.66 -12.44
C CYS A 107 9.88 1.65 -13.20
N GLY A 108 10.02 0.86 -14.27
CA GLY A 108 11.15 1.02 -15.20
C GLY A 108 12.26 -0.01 -15.12
N TYR A 109 12.16 -1.05 -14.28
CA TYR A 109 13.27 -2.01 -14.12
C TYR A 109 13.69 -2.68 -15.44
N TYR A 110 12.75 -2.94 -16.34
CA TYR A 110 13.00 -3.52 -17.67
C TYR A 110 13.13 -2.47 -18.80
N GLY A 111 13.34 -1.19 -18.45
CA GLY A 111 13.50 -0.10 -19.42
C GLY A 111 12.18 0.44 -20.00
N SER A 112 11.04 -0.04 -19.52
CA SER A 112 9.69 0.47 -19.81
C SER A 112 8.96 0.82 -18.52
N TYR A 113 8.08 1.80 -18.56
CA TYR A 113 7.31 2.29 -17.41
C TYR A 113 5.81 2.01 -17.58
N PRO A 114 5.37 0.74 -17.57
CA PRO A 114 3.98 0.39 -17.85
C PRO A 114 3.00 0.88 -16.78
N ALA A 115 3.48 1.34 -15.62
CA ALA A 115 2.65 2.02 -14.63
C ALA A 115 2.30 3.47 -15.02
N ASP A 116 3.06 4.13 -15.91
CA ASP A 116 2.72 5.47 -16.43
C ASP A 116 1.51 5.36 -17.38
N ALA A 117 0.32 5.33 -16.79
CA ALA A 117 -0.92 5.12 -17.50
C ALA A 117 -1.37 6.36 -18.29
N ASN A 118 -0.93 7.54 -17.86
CA ASN A 118 -1.33 8.81 -18.46
C ASN A 118 -0.31 9.33 -19.52
N LEU A 119 0.87 8.70 -19.61
CA LEU A 119 1.96 8.97 -20.54
C LEU A 119 2.59 10.37 -20.38
N ASP A 120 2.66 10.88 -19.15
CA ASP A 120 3.32 12.16 -18.82
C ASP A 120 4.79 12.02 -18.40
N THR A 121 5.38 10.85 -18.67
CA THR A 121 6.76 10.45 -18.37
C THR A 121 7.06 10.39 -16.87
N ARG A 122 6.02 10.24 -16.06
CA ARG A 122 6.09 10.12 -14.61
C ARG A 122 5.15 9.03 -14.13
N VAL A 123 5.62 8.23 -13.19
CA VAL A 123 4.76 7.29 -12.45
C VAL A 123 4.38 7.94 -11.13
N SER A 124 3.10 8.26 -10.96
CA SER A 124 2.56 8.70 -9.67
C SER A 124 2.35 7.54 -8.69
N LEU A 125 2.21 7.84 -7.40
CA LEU A 125 1.88 6.87 -6.36
C LEU A 125 0.57 6.12 -6.68
N GLN A 126 -0.43 6.85 -7.19
CA GLN A 126 -1.72 6.25 -7.58
C GLN A 126 -1.57 5.31 -8.78
N GLU A 127 -0.78 5.68 -9.77
CA GLU A 127 -0.48 4.84 -10.94
C GLU A 127 0.23 3.55 -10.54
N ALA A 128 1.28 3.65 -9.73
CA ALA A 128 1.97 2.48 -9.21
C ALA A 128 1.02 1.59 -8.39
N TYR A 129 0.18 2.17 -7.52
CA TYR A 129 -0.83 1.42 -6.77
C TYR A 129 -1.77 0.62 -7.69
N LEU A 130 -2.35 1.28 -8.70
CA LEU A 130 -3.29 0.64 -9.62
C LEU A 130 -2.61 -0.43 -10.47
N TYR A 131 -1.39 -0.16 -10.93
CA TYR A 131 -0.59 -1.09 -11.70
C TYR A 131 -0.30 -2.36 -10.88
N ILE A 132 0.25 -2.23 -9.68
CA ILE A 132 0.60 -3.36 -8.80
C ILE A 132 -0.66 -4.16 -8.48
N LYS A 133 -1.77 -3.50 -8.14
CA LYS A 133 -3.04 -4.18 -7.86
C LYS A 133 -3.53 -5.02 -9.04
N ASN A 134 -3.43 -4.49 -10.27
CA ASN A 134 -3.78 -5.24 -11.47
C ASN A 134 -2.80 -6.40 -11.71
N TRP A 135 -1.50 -6.14 -11.60
CA TRP A 135 -0.45 -7.14 -11.81
C TRP A 135 -0.60 -8.35 -10.88
N VAL A 136 -0.90 -8.13 -9.60
CA VAL A 136 -1.18 -9.20 -8.61
C VAL A 136 -2.40 -10.03 -9.06
N THR A 137 -3.47 -9.37 -9.50
CA THR A 137 -4.69 -10.04 -9.98
C THR A 137 -4.42 -10.87 -11.23
N GLU A 138 -3.62 -10.35 -12.16
CA GLU A 138 -3.24 -11.05 -13.38
C GLU A 138 -2.33 -12.24 -13.11
N LEU A 139 -1.41 -12.13 -12.15
CA LEU A 139 -0.53 -13.22 -11.74
C LEU A 139 -1.32 -14.37 -11.10
N ASP A 140 -2.26 -14.06 -10.19
CA ASP A 140 -3.15 -15.06 -9.58
C ASP A 140 -3.93 -15.84 -10.65
N ALA A 141 -4.49 -15.12 -11.63
CA ALA A 141 -5.21 -15.74 -12.74
C ALA A 141 -4.32 -16.62 -13.63
N GLN A 142 -3.03 -16.31 -13.75
CA GLN A 142 -2.06 -17.10 -14.51
C GLN A 142 -1.60 -18.37 -13.78
N ILE A 143 -1.67 -18.38 -12.44
CA ILE A 143 -1.20 -19.49 -11.61
C ILE A 143 -2.30 -19.93 -10.63
N PRO A 144 -3.45 -20.44 -11.12
CA PRO A 144 -4.65 -20.67 -10.31
C PRO A 144 -4.51 -21.76 -9.22
N TYR A 145 -3.36 -22.43 -9.16
CA TYR A 145 -3.03 -23.42 -8.14
C TYR A 145 -2.33 -22.83 -6.92
N ILE A 146 -1.89 -21.57 -7.03
CA ILE A 146 -1.26 -20.80 -5.97
C ILE A 146 -2.23 -19.65 -5.70
N ASP A 147 -3.02 -19.74 -4.63
CA ASP A 147 -3.99 -18.70 -4.23
C ASP A 147 -3.23 -17.46 -3.75
N ILE A 148 -3.03 -16.48 -4.65
CA ILE A 148 -2.28 -15.26 -4.35
C ILE A 148 -3.26 -14.26 -3.73
N THR A 149 -3.39 -14.34 -2.41
CA THR A 149 -4.19 -13.38 -1.63
C THR A 149 -3.32 -12.21 -1.16
N GLN A 150 -3.28 -11.11 -1.94
CA GLN A 150 -2.48 -9.94 -1.59
C GLN A 150 -3.16 -8.61 -1.97
N ASP A 151 -3.90 -8.01 -1.02
CA ASP A 151 -4.60 -6.74 -1.23
C ASP A 151 -3.68 -5.54 -0.95
N VAL A 152 -2.98 -5.10 -1.99
CA VAL A 152 -2.14 -3.89 -1.97
C VAL A 152 -2.92 -2.69 -1.43
N GLN A 153 -2.30 -1.88 -0.58
CA GLN A 153 -2.92 -0.66 -0.05
C GLN A 153 -2.08 0.59 -0.37
N VAL A 154 -2.74 1.75 -0.38
CA VAL A 154 -2.12 3.05 -0.65
C VAL A 154 -2.60 4.13 0.32
N TYR A 155 -1.70 5.04 0.70
CA TYR A 155 -2.03 6.29 1.38
C TYR A 155 -1.22 7.48 0.83
N PRO A 156 -1.82 8.66 0.61
CA PRO A 156 -3.25 8.86 0.46
C PRO A 156 -3.72 8.25 -0.87
N TYR A 157 -4.97 7.82 -0.92
CA TYR A 157 -5.60 7.42 -2.17
C TYR A 157 -5.64 8.61 -3.15
N ASN A 158 -5.51 8.35 -4.46
CA ASN A 158 -5.43 9.35 -5.52
C ASN A 158 -4.24 10.32 -5.42
N SER A 159 -3.13 9.92 -4.79
CA SER A 159 -1.95 10.78 -4.75
C SER A 159 -1.27 10.87 -6.11
N THR A 160 -1.12 12.10 -6.61
CA THR A 160 -0.37 12.43 -7.83
C THR A 160 1.13 12.61 -7.58
N PHE A 161 1.64 12.22 -6.40
CA PHE A 161 3.06 12.38 -6.08
C PHE A 161 3.89 11.43 -6.95
N THR A 162 4.85 11.96 -7.70
CA THR A 162 5.73 11.18 -8.57
C THR A 162 6.69 10.32 -7.75
N ILE A 163 6.76 9.02 -8.06
CA ILE A 163 7.69 8.08 -7.43
C ILE A 163 8.75 7.55 -8.40
N ALA A 164 8.54 7.70 -9.72
CA ALA A 164 9.54 7.42 -10.76
C ALA A 164 9.33 8.36 -11.97
N GLU A 165 10.39 8.68 -12.71
CA GLU A 165 10.37 9.52 -13.93
C GLU A 165 11.41 9.05 -14.95
N TYR A 166 11.22 9.39 -16.22
CA TYR A 166 12.09 9.00 -17.34
C TYR A 166 12.12 10.00 -18.51
#